data_AF-A0A519WHT3-F1
#
_entry.id   AF-A0A519WHT3-F1
#
_cell.length_a   1.000
_cell.length_b   1.000
_cell.length_c   1.000
_cell.angle_alpha   90.00
_cell.angle_beta   90.00
_cell.angle_gamma   90.00
#
_symmetry.space_group_name_H-M   'P 1'
#
loop_
_entity.id
_entity.type
_entity.pdbx_description
1 polymer ?
#
loop_
_entity_poly.entity_id
_entity_poly.type
_entity_poly.pdbx_seq_one_letter_code
_entity_poly.pdbx_strand_id
1 'polypeptide(L)'
;MSKYFWSLLILASCSNVLKSQDKWPDGTTIDKWFKENKPTDISKLGKKYILTANGMKNDSTILQTKQLQAVIDLAAKNGGGVVVVPKGTFLISSVFFKQGTHLHLENGAKLKGSDDINDFPVVMTRMEGQTVKYFPALINADGLDGFTISGKGTLDGNGLRFWKSFWKRREWNPKCTNMDEMRPRIIYVSNSKNVQVEGITIKNSPFWSTHYYK
;
A
#
# COMPACT_ATOMS: atom_id res chain seq x y z
N MET A 1 -50.52 35.41 -43.23
CA MET A 1 -49.35 35.33 -44.15
C MET A 1 -48.25 36.23 -43.58
N SER A 2 -47.21 35.69 -42.96
CA SER A 2 -45.99 36.44 -42.61
C SER A 2 -44.85 35.45 -42.37
N LYS A 3 -43.65 35.75 -42.86
CA LYS A 3 -42.45 34.89 -42.83
C LYS A 3 -41.33 35.65 -42.12
N TYR A 4 -40.78 35.09 -41.05
CA TYR A 4 -39.48 35.51 -40.49
C TYR A 4 -38.72 34.25 -40.07
N PHE A 5 -37.89 33.72 -40.96
CA PHE A 5 -36.43 33.94 -40.98
C PHE A 5 -35.72 33.48 -39.70
N TRP A 6 -35.19 32.25 -39.75
CA TRP A 6 -34.21 31.74 -38.79
C TRP A 6 -32.81 32.25 -39.15
N SER A 7 -32.17 32.93 -38.20
CA SER A 7 -30.75 33.29 -38.28
C SER A 7 -29.93 32.24 -37.54
N LEU A 8 -29.27 31.34 -38.25
CA LEU A 8 -28.40 30.33 -37.64
C LEU A 8 -27.01 30.94 -37.33
N LEU A 9 -26.77 31.36 -36.09
CA LEU A 9 -25.43 31.75 -35.66
C LEU A 9 -24.56 30.49 -35.45
N ILE A 10 -23.59 30.26 -36.34
CA ILE A 10 -22.57 29.23 -36.14
C ILE A 10 -21.47 29.81 -35.25
N LEU A 11 -21.59 29.56 -33.94
CA LEU A 11 -20.51 29.79 -32.98
C LEU A 11 -19.43 28.72 -33.17
N ALA A 12 -18.38 29.06 -33.92
CA ALA A 12 -17.18 28.24 -34.05
C ALA A 12 -16.37 28.29 -32.75
N SER A 13 -16.69 27.40 -31.80
CA SER A 13 -15.92 27.21 -30.57
C SER A 13 -14.54 26.62 -30.89
N CYS A 14 -13.52 27.49 -30.93
CA CYS A 14 -12.12 27.06 -30.95
C CYS A 14 -11.77 26.44 -29.58
N SER A 15 -12.04 25.15 -29.44
CA SER A 15 -11.59 24.34 -28.32
C SER A 15 -10.07 24.32 -28.29
N ASN A 16 -9.47 25.14 -27.42
CA ASN A 16 -8.05 25.02 -27.08
C ASN A 16 -7.84 23.68 -26.35
N VAL A 17 -7.61 22.62 -27.12
CA VAL A 17 -7.23 21.31 -26.58
C VAL A 17 -5.86 21.47 -25.94
N LEU A 18 -5.86 21.61 -24.61
CA LEU A 18 -4.67 21.56 -23.77
C LEU A 18 -3.98 20.21 -23.98
N LYS A 19 -3.02 20.16 -24.89
CA LYS A 19 -2.16 18.99 -25.05
C LYS A 19 -1.28 18.87 -23.80
N SER A 20 -1.39 17.75 -23.10
CA SER A 20 -0.35 17.31 -22.15
C SER A 20 1.00 17.45 -22.83
N GLN A 21 1.94 18.15 -22.20
CA GLN A 21 3.28 18.30 -22.76
C GLN A 21 4.13 17.04 -22.56
N ASP A 22 3.61 16.02 -21.86
CA ASP A 22 4.29 14.76 -21.53
C ASP A 22 5.72 14.98 -21.00
N LYS A 23 5.83 15.96 -20.09
CA LYS A 23 7.06 16.37 -19.42
C LYS A 23 6.89 16.32 -17.90
N TRP A 24 7.97 15.99 -17.23
CA TRP A 24 8.14 16.15 -15.79
C TRP A 24 8.20 17.64 -15.41
N PRO A 25 8.03 18.01 -14.12
CA PRO A 25 8.09 19.40 -13.67
C PRO A 25 9.43 20.12 -13.94
N ASP A 26 10.52 19.38 -14.17
CA ASP A 26 11.84 19.91 -14.58
C ASP A 26 11.97 20.12 -16.11
N GLY A 27 10.93 19.79 -16.89
CA GLY A 27 10.90 19.92 -18.34
C GLY A 27 11.46 18.72 -19.11
N THR A 28 12.01 17.71 -18.45
CA THR A 28 12.43 16.44 -19.09
C THR A 28 11.23 15.63 -19.56
N THR A 29 11.38 14.81 -20.59
CA THR A 29 10.26 14.01 -21.13
C THR A 29 9.86 12.90 -20.16
N ILE A 30 8.55 12.67 -20.00
CA ILE A 30 8.04 11.51 -19.25
C ILE A 30 8.46 10.23 -19.98
N ASP A 31 9.21 9.38 -19.26
CA ASP A 31 9.69 8.11 -19.78
C ASP A 31 8.56 7.18 -20.22
N LYS A 32 8.84 6.32 -21.20
CA LYS A 32 7.87 5.32 -21.69
C LYS A 32 7.32 4.43 -20.58
N TRP A 33 8.15 4.06 -19.59
CA TRP A 33 7.76 3.18 -18.48
C TRP A 33 6.59 3.73 -17.65
N PHE A 34 6.45 5.05 -17.53
CA PHE A 34 5.37 5.69 -16.77
C PHE A 34 3.98 5.41 -17.34
N LYS A 35 3.91 5.03 -18.63
CA LYS A 35 2.67 4.68 -19.34
C LYS A 35 2.45 3.17 -19.40
N GLU A 36 3.36 2.35 -18.90
CA GLU A 36 3.25 0.89 -18.94
C GLU A 36 2.49 0.37 -17.72
N ASN A 37 1.36 -0.29 -17.97
CA ASN A 37 0.59 -1.02 -16.96
C ASN A 37 0.57 -2.52 -17.31
N LYS A 38 1.73 -3.17 -17.16
CA LYS A 38 1.90 -4.61 -17.39
C LYS A 38 1.77 -5.34 -16.05
N PRO A 39 0.83 -6.29 -15.90
CA PRO A 39 0.70 -7.07 -14.67
C PRO A 39 2.00 -7.78 -14.27
N THR A 40 2.21 -7.90 -12.96
CA THR A 40 3.40 -8.52 -12.36
C THR A 40 3.40 -10.02 -12.63
N ASP A 41 4.33 -10.48 -13.48
CA ASP A 41 4.51 -11.91 -13.74
C ASP A 41 5.28 -12.59 -12.60
N ILE A 42 4.54 -13.02 -11.58
CA ILE A 42 5.08 -13.70 -10.40
C ILE A 42 5.79 -15.03 -10.70
N SER A 43 5.71 -15.58 -11.92
CA SER A 43 6.49 -16.76 -12.30
C SER A 43 7.97 -16.44 -12.51
N LYS A 44 8.29 -15.18 -12.82
CA LYS A 44 9.66 -14.68 -13.04
C LYS A 44 10.33 -14.14 -11.77
N LEU A 45 9.59 -14.03 -10.67
CA LEU A 45 10.04 -13.46 -9.39
C LEU A 45 10.57 -14.52 -8.40
N GLY A 46 11.09 -15.63 -8.91
CA GLY A 46 11.72 -16.69 -8.12
C GLY A 46 10.74 -17.64 -7.40
N LYS A 47 11.24 -18.32 -6.35
CA LYS A 47 10.50 -19.37 -5.64
C LYS A 47 9.27 -18.80 -4.92
N LYS A 48 8.16 -19.53 -4.96
CA LYS A 48 6.94 -19.21 -4.19
C LYS A 48 7.01 -19.78 -2.77
N TYR A 49 6.69 -18.95 -1.79
CA TYR A 49 6.60 -19.27 -0.37
C TYR A 49 5.15 -19.07 0.10
N ILE A 50 4.34 -20.12 -0.02
CA ILE A 50 2.92 -20.08 0.36
C ILE A 50 2.81 -20.12 1.89
N LEU A 51 2.12 -19.15 2.50
CA LEU A 51 2.12 -18.99 3.97
C LEU A 51 1.63 -20.24 4.71
N THR A 52 0.58 -20.91 4.23
CA THR A 52 0.05 -22.13 4.86
C THR A 52 1.00 -23.32 4.75
N ALA A 53 1.74 -23.44 3.64
CA ALA A 53 2.81 -24.43 3.49
C ALA A 53 4.03 -24.14 4.39
N ASN A 54 4.14 -22.93 4.93
CA ASN A 54 5.15 -22.52 5.90
C ASN A 54 4.56 -22.38 7.33
N GLY A 55 3.46 -23.09 7.61
CA GLY A 55 2.92 -23.26 8.97
C GLY A 55 2.01 -22.14 9.48
N MET A 56 1.73 -21.10 8.68
CA MET A 56 0.72 -20.09 9.06
C MET A 56 -0.70 -20.65 8.95
N LYS A 57 -1.53 -20.37 9.95
CA LYS A 57 -2.94 -20.76 10.03
C LYS A 57 -3.81 -19.67 9.43
N ASN A 58 -4.81 -20.08 8.65
CA ASN A 58 -5.91 -19.24 8.18
C ASN A 58 -6.83 -18.91 9.36
N ASP A 59 -6.39 -17.97 10.20
CA ASP A 59 -7.05 -17.54 11.43
C ASP A 59 -6.92 -16.01 11.58
N SER A 60 -8.06 -15.35 11.83
CA SER A 60 -8.17 -13.89 11.97
C SER A 60 -7.98 -13.36 13.41
N THR A 61 -7.69 -14.27 14.34
CA THR A 61 -7.55 -14.03 15.79
C THR A 61 -6.13 -14.32 16.31
N ILE A 62 -5.37 -15.22 15.66
CA ILE A 62 -4.00 -15.56 16.05
C ILE A 62 -3.02 -14.62 15.36
N LEU A 63 -2.31 -13.79 16.12
CA LEU A 63 -1.25 -12.92 15.63
C LEU A 63 -0.04 -13.75 15.14
N GLN A 64 0.28 -13.63 13.86
CA GLN A 64 1.31 -14.46 13.19
C GLN A 64 2.44 -13.64 12.55
N THR A 65 2.69 -12.44 13.08
CA THR A 65 3.72 -11.50 12.57
C THR A 65 5.11 -12.13 12.51
N LYS A 66 5.51 -12.88 13.56
CA LYS A 66 6.83 -13.54 13.63
C LYS A 66 6.99 -14.62 12.57
N GLN A 67 5.93 -15.38 12.31
CA GLN A 67 5.88 -16.42 11.29
C GLN A 67 5.97 -15.81 9.88
N LEU A 68 5.20 -14.76 9.59
CA LEU A 68 5.28 -14.06 8.30
C LEU A 68 6.68 -13.45 8.07
N GLN A 69 7.26 -12.82 9.09
CA GLN A 69 8.62 -12.29 9.00
C GLN A 69 9.65 -13.41 8.75
N ALA A 70 9.51 -14.56 9.42
CA ALA A 70 10.39 -15.71 9.18
C ALA A 70 10.29 -16.25 7.74
N VAL A 71 9.10 -16.20 7.11
CA VAL A 71 8.93 -16.57 5.69
C VAL A 71 9.60 -15.57 4.75
N ILE A 72 9.46 -14.27 5.02
CA ILE A 72 10.17 -13.20 4.27
C ILE A 72 11.69 -13.39 4.40
N ASP A 73 12.17 -13.65 5.62
CA ASP A 73 13.58 -13.83 5.93
C ASP A 73 14.16 -15.09 5.27
N LEU A 74 13.40 -16.19 5.24
CA LEU A 74 13.75 -17.41 4.52
C LEU A 74 13.82 -17.18 3.01
N ALA A 75 12.86 -16.45 2.44
CA ALA A 75 12.88 -16.08 1.02
C ALA A 75 14.13 -15.27 0.68
N ALA A 76 14.41 -14.21 1.45
CA ALA A 76 15.61 -13.38 1.27
C ALA A 76 16.92 -14.19 1.38
N LYS A 77 17.02 -15.05 2.39
CA LYS A 77 18.20 -15.92 2.60
C LYS A 77 18.46 -16.87 1.42
N ASN A 78 17.41 -17.28 0.72
CA ASN A 78 17.48 -18.17 -0.44
C ASN A 78 17.61 -17.42 -1.79
N GLY A 79 18.03 -16.15 -1.78
CA GLY A 79 18.22 -15.34 -2.98
C GLY A 79 16.95 -14.63 -3.48
N GLY A 80 15.87 -14.63 -2.71
CA GLY A 80 14.61 -13.97 -3.02
C GLY A 80 13.43 -14.92 -3.24
N GLY A 81 12.33 -14.37 -3.72
CA GLY A 81 11.10 -15.10 -4.03
C GLY A 81 9.82 -14.36 -3.69
N VAL A 82 8.69 -15.00 -4.02
CA VAL A 82 7.34 -14.46 -3.79
C VAL A 82 6.74 -15.06 -2.52
N VAL A 83 6.47 -14.22 -1.54
CA VAL A 83 5.66 -14.55 -0.37
C VAL A 83 4.19 -14.52 -0.80
N VAL A 84 3.57 -15.71 -0.87
CA VAL A 84 2.21 -15.90 -1.39
C VAL A 84 1.24 -16.06 -0.22
N VAL A 85 0.35 -15.09 -0.06
CA VAL A 85 -0.81 -15.15 0.85
C VAL A 85 -1.93 -15.88 0.12
N PRO A 86 -2.28 -17.12 0.51
CA PRO A 86 -3.36 -17.85 -0.14
C PRO A 86 -4.73 -17.35 0.34
N LYS A 87 -5.81 -17.84 -0.29
CA LYS A 87 -7.19 -17.60 0.15
C LYS A 87 -7.34 -17.88 1.66
N GLY A 88 -7.84 -16.89 2.41
CA GLY A 88 -7.93 -16.93 3.87
C GLY A 88 -7.79 -15.56 4.52
N THR A 89 -7.85 -15.49 5.85
CA THR A 89 -7.49 -14.30 6.63
C THR A 89 -6.38 -14.65 7.61
N PHE A 90 -5.32 -13.83 7.65
CA PHE A 90 -4.18 -13.99 8.54
C PHE A 90 -4.00 -12.69 9.33
N LEU A 91 -3.99 -12.76 10.66
CA LEU A 91 -3.77 -11.61 11.53
C LEU A 91 -2.27 -11.31 11.70
N ILE A 92 -1.85 -10.08 11.38
CA ILE A 92 -0.46 -9.62 11.47
C ILE A 92 -0.37 -8.21 12.05
N SER A 93 0.80 -7.90 12.61
CA SER A 93 1.28 -6.53 12.84
C SER A 93 2.21 -6.14 11.67
N SER A 94 3.20 -5.29 11.93
CA SER A 94 4.21 -4.86 10.97
C SER A 94 5.19 -5.96 10.55
N VAL A 95 5.35 -6.13 9.24
CA VAL A 95 6.44 -6.93 8.64
C VAL A 95 7.29 -6.08 7.68
N PHE A 96 8.53 -6.50 7.49
CA PHE A 96 9.58 -5.77 6.79
C PHE A 96 10.13 -6.63 5.65
N PHE A 97 9.91 -6.20 4.41
CA PHE A 97 10.38 -6.88 3.21
C PHE A 97 11.87 -6.60 2.96
N LYS A 98 12.50 -7.55 2.26
CA LYS A 98 13.94 -7.58 1.99
C LYS A 98 14.20 -7.60 0.48
N GLN A 99 15.43 -7.28 0.07
CA GLN A 99 15.81 -7.26 -1.35
C GLN A 99 15.52 -8.60 -2.02
N GLY A 100 14.92 -8.56 -3.23
CA GLY A 100 14.52 -9.74 -3.98
C GLY A 100 13.31 -10.51 -3.42
N THR A 101 12.66 -10.03 -2.35
CA THR A 101 11.40 -10.61 -1.85
C THR A 101 10.19 -9.82 -2.34
N HIS A 102 9.09 -10.51 -2.61
CA HIS A 102 7.88 -9.93 -3.20
C HIS A 102 6.63 -10.41 -2.44
N LEU A 103 5.53 -9.65 -2.51
CA LEU A 103 4.24 -10.02 -1.92
C LEU A 103 3.21 -10.31 -3.01
N HIS A 104 2.52 -11.44 -2.91
CA HIS A 104 1.37 -11.75 -3.75
C HIS A 104 0.18 -12.17 -2.88
N LEU A 105 -0.97 -11.52 -3.05
CA LEU A 105 -2.21 -11.87 -2.37
C LEU A 105 -3.19 -12.52 -3.36
N GLU A 106 -3.43 -13.81 -3.21
CA GLU A 106 -4.37 -14.56 -4.06
C GLU A 106 -5.82 -14.03 -3.93
N ASN A 107 -6.69 -14.42 -4.85
CA ASN A 107 -8.10 -14.05 -4.78
C ASN A 107 -8.75 -14.59 -3.49
N GLY A 108 -9.36 -13.70 -2.70
CA GLY A 108 -9.90 -14.03 -1.38
C GLY A 108 -8.86 -14.21 -0.27
N ALA A 109 -7.58 -13.88 -0.52
CA ALA A 109 -6.58 -13.71 0.52
C ALA A 109 -6.79 -12.39 1.27
N LYS A 110 -6.50 -12.37 2.57
CA LYS A 110 -6.53 -11.17 3.41
C LYS A 110 -5.39 -11.20 4.44
N LEU A 111 -4.51 -10.20 4.38
CA LEU A 111 -3.71 -9.83 5.55
C LEU A 111 -4.51 -8.81 6.35
N LYS A 112 -4.88 -9.17 7.58
CA LYS A 112 -5.62 -8.32 8.51
C LYS A 112 -4.64 -7.74 9.53
N GLY A 113 -4.63 -6.42 9.68
CA GLY A 113 -3.86 -5.74 10.73
C GLY A 113 -4.39 -6.06 12.12
N SER A 114 -3.51 -6.13 13.12
CA SER A 114 -3.93 -6.05 14.51
C SER A 114 -4.58 -4.70 14.80
N ASP A 115 -5.59 -4.70 15.66
CA ASP A 115 -6.17 -3.49 16.23
C ASP A 115 -5.64 -3.16 17.64
N ASP A 116 -4.73 -3.98 18.16
CA ASP A 116 -4.04 -3.71 19.42
C ASP A 116 -2.70 -3.00 19.20
N ILE A 117 -2.50 -1.86 19.87
CA ILE A 117 -1.27 -1.07 19.74
C ILE A 117 -0.04 -1.82 20.27
N ASN A 118 -0.23 -2.75 21.22
CA ASN A 118 0.87 -3.47 21.86
C ASN A 118 1.54 -4.48 20.91
N ASP A 119 0.87 -4.85 19.82
CA ASP A 119 1.43 -5.71 18.78
C ASP A 119 2.40 -4.98 17.85
N PHE A 120 2.42 -3.64 17.85
CA PHE A 120 3.24 -2.83 16.96
C PHE A 120 4.56 -2.39 17.64
N PRO A 121 5.73 -2.71 17.06
CA PRO A 121 6.99 -2.21 17.59
C PRO A 121 7.08 -0.69 17.38
N VAL A 122 7.82 0.02 18.23
CA VAL A 122 8.19 1.42 17.98
C VAL A 122 9.52 1.44 17.21
N VAL A 123 9.52 2.02 16.02
CA VAL A 123 10.70 2.11 15.14
C VAL A 123 10.93 3.55 14.69
N MET A 124 12.14 3.86 14.21
CA MET A 124 12.34 5.08 13.43
C MET A 124 11.65 4.94 12.07
N THR A 125 10.75 5.86 11.75
CA THR A 125 10.00 5.87 10.49
C THR A 125 9.60 7.31 10.14
N ARG A 126 8.98 7.51 8.97
CA ARG A 126 8.52 8.84 8.53
C ARG A 126 7.02 8.99 8.73
N MET A 127 6.60 10.08 9.35
CA MET A 127 5.20 10.44 9.56
C MET A 127 5.03 11.96 9.59
N GLU A 128 3.96 12.49 8.99
CA GLU A 128 3.67 13.94 8.88
C GLU A 128 4.89 14.81 8.49
N GLY A 129 5.73 14.31 7.58
CA GLY A 129 6.92 14.99 7.06
C GLY A 129 8.20 14.85 7.90
N GLN A 130 8.14 14.19 9.06
CA GLN A 130 9.24 14.10 10.01
C GLN A 130 9.75 12.66 10.17
N THR A 131 11.05 12.50 10.46
CA THR A 131 11.64 11.21 10.84
C THR A 131 11.60 11.08 12.36
N VAL A 132 10.78 10.15 12.87
CA VAL A 132 10.41 10.08 14.30
C VAL A 132 10.19 8.63 14.75
N LYS A 133 10.23 8.39 16.07
CA LYS A 133 9.80 7.11 16.66
C LYS A 133 8.28 6.99 16.54
N TYR A 134 7.79 5.97 15.83
CA TYR A 134 6.37 5.72 15.62
C TYR A 134 6.12 4.24 15.32
N PHE A 135 4.86 3.82 15.25
CA PHE A 135 4.52 2.50 14.73
C PHE A 135 4.79 2.41 13.20
N PRO A 136 5.31 1.27 12.70
CA PRO A 136 5.50 1.03 11.28
C PRO A 136 4.14 0.87 10.54
N ALA A 137 4.22 0.64 9.23
CA ALA A 137 3.07 0.14 8.47
C ALA A 137 2.85 -1.36 8.72
N LEU A 138 1.77 -1.94 8.20
CA LEU A 138 1.63 -3.40 8.11
C LEU A 138 2.68 -3.98 7.15
N ILE A 139 2.84 -3.37 5.97
CA ILE A 139 3.82 -3.74 4.95
C ILE A 139 4.85 -2.63 4.84
N ASN A 140 6.11 -2.93 5.17
CA ASN A 140 7.22 -1.98 5.09
C ASN A 140 8.27 -2.47 4.09
N ALA A 141 8.69 -1.60 3.18
CA ALA A 141 9.81 -1.82 2.26
C ALA A 141 10.72 -0.58 2.28
N ASP A 142 11.99 -0.76 2.64
CA ASP A 142 12.96 0.34 2.70
C ASP A 142 14.23 -0.04 1.94
N GLY A 143 14.71 0.85 1.07
CA GLY A 143 15.93 0.64 0.28
C GLY A 143 15.86 -0.48 -0.76
N LEU A 144 14.67 -0.87 -1.24
CA LEU A 144 14.50 -2.02 -2.13
C LEU A 144 14.49 -1.63 -3.62
N ASP A 145 15.06 -2.48 -4.46
CA ASP A 145 14.94 -2.41 -5.92
C ASP A 145 14.03 -3.52 -6.44
N GLY A 146 12.98 -3.17 -7.21
CA GLY A 146 12.08 -4.13 -7.85
C GLY A 146 11.00 -4.72 -6.94
N PHE A 147 10.77 -4.16 -5.75
CA PHE A 147 9.76 -4.69 -4.82
C PHE A 147 8.35 -4.67 -5.42
N THR A 148 7.60 -5.76 -5.31
CA THR A 148 6.23 -5.83 -5.84
C THR A 148 5.20 -6.28 -4.81
N ILE A 149 4.03 -5.67 -4.82
CA ILE A 149 2.81 -6.15 -4.17
C ILE A 149 1.75 -6.38 -5.25
N SER A 150 1.31 -7.62 -5.44
CA SER A 150 0.44 -8.01 -6.57
C SER A 150 -0.71 -8.94 -6.14
N GLY A 151 -1.63 -9.18 -7.07
CA GLY A 151 -2.70 -10.17 -6.93
C GLY A 151 -4.10 -9.56 -6.87
N LYS A 152 -5.03 -10.23 -6.16
CA LYS A 152 -6.45 -9.83 -6.04
C LYS A 152 -6.99 -9.92 -4.60
N GLY A 153 -6.12 -10.20 -3.63
CA GLY A 153 -6.48 -10.22 -2.22
C GLY A 153 -6.54 -8.83 -1.59
N THR A 154 -6.66 -8.80 -0.26
CA THR A 154 -6.92 -7.59 0.52
C THR A 154 -5.84 -7.34 1.58
N LEU A 155 -5.37 -6.10 1.69
CA LEU A 155 -4.75 -5.56 2.90
C LEU A 155 -5.84 -4.83 3.71
N ASP A 156 -6.23 -5.41 4.83
CA ASP A 156 -7.33 -4.95 5.69
C ASP A 156 -6.74 -4.36 6.98
N GLY A 157 -6.69 -3.03 7.07
CA GLY A 157 -6.02 -2.33 8.18
C GLY A 157 -6.71 -2.44 9.54
N ASN A 158 -7.91 -3.04 9.62
CA ASN A 158 -8.68 -3.24 10.85
C ASN A 158 -8.89 -1.95 11.70
N GLY A 159 -8.95 -0.79 11.03
CA GLY A 159 -8.80 0.55 11.63
C GLY A 159 -9.85 1.02 12.63
N LEU A 160 -10.98 0.31 12.80
CA LEU A 160 -12.13 0.82 13.56
C LEU A 160 -11.82 1.17 15.02
N ARG A 161 -11.00 0.35 15.71
CA ARG A 161 -10.59 0.62 17.10
C ARG A 161 -9.75 1.89 17.19
N PHE A 162 -8.80 2.07 16.27
CA PHE A 162 -7.96 3.28 16.17
C PHE A 162 -8.78 4.55 15.89
N TRP A 163 -9.77 4.48 14.99
CA TRP A 163 -10.64 5.64 14.70
C TRP A 163 -11.49 6.03 15.92
N LYS A 164 -12.07 5.06 16.62
CA LYS A 164 -12.84 5.31 17.85
C LYS A 164 -11.96 5.92 18.94
N SER A 165 -10.75 5.39 19.12
CA SER A 165 -9.75 5.92 20.06
C SER A 165 -9.40 7.38 19.75
N PHE A 166 -9.08 7.69 18.48
CA PHE A 166 -8.73 9.04 18.02
C PHE A 166 -9.82 10.06 18.34
N TRP A 167 -11.07 9.75 17.99
CA TRP A 167 -12.19 10.66 18.24
C TRP A 167 -12.48 10.81 19.73
N LYS A 168 -12.34 9.76 20.53
CA LYS A 168 -12.50 9.85 21.99
C LYS A 168 -11.40 10.68 22.66
N ARG A 169 -10.15 10.59 22.18
CA ARG A 169 -9.06 11.47 22.66
C ARG A 169 -9.28 12.93 22.25
N ARG A 170 -9.89 13.20 21.10
CA ARG A 170 -10.27 14.55 20.68
C ARG A 170 -11.43 15.15 21.48
N GLU A 171 -12.37 14.33 21.91
CA GLU A 171 -13.45 14.74 22.83
C GLU A 171 -12.87 15.21 24.18
N TRP A 172 -11.86 14.49 24.70
CA TRP A 172 -11.17 14.84 25.96
C TRP A 172 -10.16 15.99 25.81
N ASN A 173 -9.37 15.99 24.73
CA ASN A 173 -8.40 17.03 24.41
C ASN A 173 -8.58 17.50 22.96
N PRO A 174 -9.28 18.63 22.72
CA PRO A 174 -9.48 19.19 21.38
C PRO A 174 -8.19 19.54 20.62
N LYS A 175 -7.05 19.67 21.30
CA LYS A 175 -5.73 19.89 20.68
C LYS A 175 -5.03 18.60 20.21
N CYS A 176 -5.63 17.43 20.45
CA CYS A 176 -5.10 16.13 20.01
C CYS A 176 -4.88 16.09 18.49
N THR A 177 -3.64 15.85 18.09
CA THR A 177 -3.17 15.74 16.71
C THR A 177 -3.25 14.29 16.22
N ASN A 178 -2.98 14.05 14.93
CA ASN A 178 -2.86 12.68 14.42
C ASN A 178 -1.68 11.92 15.03
N MET A 179 -0.64 12.65 15.46
CA MET A 179 0.58 12.07 16.02
C MET A 179 0.35 11.48 17.41
N ASP A 180 -0.51 12.11 18.22
CA ASP A 180 -0.80 11.70 19.60
C ASP A 180 -1.50 10.34 19.73
N GLU A 181 -2.30 9.94 18.74
CA GLU A 181 -2.97 8.62 18.75
C GLU A 181 -2.02 7.48 18.34
N MET A 182 -0.92 7.79 17.64
CA MET A 182 0.01 6.79 17.10
C MET A 182 -0.69 5.71 16.25
N ARG A 183 -1.21 6.06 15.07
CA ARG A 183 -2.00 5.13 14.23
C ARG A 183 -1.17 4.50 13.09
N PRO A 184 -1.09 3.16 12.96
CA PRO A 184 -0.27 2.50 11.95
C PRO A 184 -0.81 2.71 10.52
N ARG A 185 0.10 2.62 9.55
CA ARG A 185 -0.17 2.72 8.09
C ARG A 185 -0.43 1.33 7.51
N ILE A 186 -1.01 1.20 6.32
CA ILE A 186 -1.08 -0.12 5.66
C ILE A 186 0.20 -0.40 4.87
N ILE A 187 0.58 0.47 3.92
CA ILE A 187 1.81 0.34 3.13
C ILE A 187 2.75 1.52 3.40
N TYR A 188 4.01 1.23 3.71
CA TYR A 188 5.11 2.20 3.72
C TYR A 188 6.24 1.72 2.82
N VAL A 189 6.64 2.57 1.87
CA VAL A 189 7.78 2.32 0.98
C VAL A 189 8.68 3.55 1.01
N SER A 190 9.95 3.37 1.36
CA SER A 190 10.97 4.43 1.37
C SER A 190 12.24 4.05 0.64
N ASN A 191 12.98 5.05 0.14
CA ASN A 191 14.31 4.89 -0.46
C ASN A 191 14.41 3.82 -1.57
N SER A 192 13.28 3.46 -2.19
CA SER A 192 13.13 2.29 -3.05
C SER A 192 12.94 2.71 -4.52
N LYS A 193 13.30 1.81 -5.44
CA LYS A 193 13.18 2.00 -6.90
C LYS A 193 12.48 0.81 -7.55
N ASN A 194 11.89 1.06 -8.73
CA ASN A 194 11.19 0.05 -9.54
C ASN A 194 10.08 -0.71 -8.76
N VAL A 195 9.36 0.00 -7.87
CA VAL A 195 8.32 -0.60 -7.02
C VAL A 195 6.98 -0.66 -7.77
N GLN A 196 6.32 -1.81 -7.73
CA GLN A 196 5.02 -2.03 -8.37
C GLN A 196 3.97 -2.49 -7.35
N VAL A 197 2.83 -1.79 -7.28
CA VAL A 197 1.70 -2.15 -6.42
C VAL A 197 0.44 -2.21 -7.29
N GLU A 198 -0.15 -3.40 -7.43
CA GLU A 198 -1.21 -3.67 -8.41
C GLU A 198 -2.29 -4.63 -7.90
N GLY A 199 -3.51 -4.49 -8.42
CA GLY A 199 -4.62 -5.45 -8.33
C GLY A 199 -5.24 -5.71 -6.95
N ILE A 200 -4.51 -5.42 -5.86
CA ILE A 200 -4.93 -5.62 -4.49
C ILE A 200 -6.01 -4.64 -4.05
N THR A 201 -6.83 -5.06 -3.09
CA THR A 201 -7.71 -4.15 -2.32
C THR A 201 -6.98 -3.65 -1.09
N ILE A 202 -7.04 -2.34 -0.82
CA ILE A 202 -6.60 -1.74 0.45
C ILE A 202 -7.82 -1.14 1.14
N LYS A 203 -8.10 -1.51 2.39
CA LYS A 203 -9.27 -1.01 3.13
C LYS A 203 -9.05 -0.89 4.63
N ASN A 204 -9.97 -0.22 5.31
CA ASN A 204 -9.99 -0.07 6.77
C ASN A 204 -8.67 0.47 7.37
N SER A 205 -8.02 1.41 6.69
CA SER A 205 -6.73 1.96 7.14
C SER A 205 -6.86 2.72 8.47
N PRO A 206 -6.07 2.41 9.52
CA PRO A 206 -6.06 3.19 10.76
C PRO A 206 -5.67 4.64 10.52
N PHE A 207 -4.71 4.85 9.61
CA PHE A 207 -4.22 6.16 9.17
C PHE A 207 -4.02 6.19 7.64
N TRP A 208 -2.85 6.59 7.15
CA TRP A 208 -2.56 6.61 5.71
C TRP A 208 -2.49 5.19 5.11
N SER A 209 -3.28 4.97 4.05
CA SER A 209 -3.35 3.67 3.35
C SER A 209 -2.03 3.33 2.65
N THR A 210 -1.46 4.31 1.95
CA THR A 210 -0.19 4.19 1.23
C THR A 210 0.69 5.40 1.57
N HIS A 211 1.98 5.15 1.79
CA HIS A 211 2.97 6.20 2.04
C HIS A 211 4.25 5.84 1.28
N TYR A 212 4.43 6.45 0.11
CA TYR A 212 5.61 6.31 -0.74
C TYR A 212 6.53 7.51 -0.51
N TYR A 213 7.82 7.26 -0.31
CA TYR A 213 8.83 8.29 -0.06
C TYR A 213 10.16 7.96 -0.77
N LYS A 214 10.92 8.99 -1.13
CA LYS A 214 12.23 8.91 -1.77
C LYS A 214 13.17 9.95 -1.16
#